data_AF-A0A6B9TKS4-F1
#
_entry.id   AF-A0A6B9TKS4-F1
#
_cell.length_a   1.000
_cell.length_b   1.000
_cell.length_c   1.000
_cell.angle_alpha   90.00
_cell.angle_beta   90.00
_cell.angle_gamma   90.00
#
_symmetry.space_group_name_H-M   'P 1'
#
loop_
_entity.id
_entity.type
_entity.pdbx_description
1 polymer ?
#
loop_
_entity_poly.entity_id
_entity_poly.type
_entity_poly.pdbx_seq_one_letter_code
_entity_poly.pdbx_strand_id
1 'polypeptide(L)'
;MKSVKRGIDRYSTFGLRDEWLPCIFLWEKEWTERNNLGPIQVNAVESWLEDAGLIVRKSVTPLFRRIRDIYFMEPESAWQIIWIELYHGSPAVRIFCDRVGFDECLGKDEIIAILKSEEPDLTESTLKNPVSAIINMFDHSHLGKLITFRGNKRGRQIKRVQINHIDPHVVAYCLYRLSEELETGKIKINDLLNGEVPGCPLRLFGLEEEPLKRLLEEIENYGLVNIAEGVIYLKKTPSTEVLDTYITFLKTFNTDRPDLNLDEVKLRDKLRDSLMENPERLFGERIHDIYGFIRGASLRKLITVCTVADRGLTSEKFKGSGSSITVIILLKIAEKDFKINLNEFRDVIVICPDAALSGEMFELLLDHMTLAETRDGGEHRRIAERIISTWIGDMMQSGFRWYLNGESGGGNRLYGVSDLINTELSKRIFPFGPENIPGIRGNRNLWKTGKEYPTVFKIFFLSRTLDEFRGKSTKGLFRFLSYLLLDTNGKWIVDEDLNLKTNTDHPFKTMVEVTVDKLSKKENVDLVKELRFLSEPPYGLKGDMIGHAIVSFILRTLKGYLLINGKVVSDDELQKFKKKIIDAWDSS
;
A
#
# COMPACT_ATOMS: atom_id res chain seq x y z
N MET A 1 21.06 23.33 -15.83
CA MET A 1 21.30 21.95 -15.35
C MET A 1 22.17 21.97 -14.10
N LYS A 2 21.66 21.52 -12.95
CA LYS A 2 22.52 21.15 -11.80
C LYS A 2 23.36 19.94 -12.22
N SER A 3 24.63 19.88 -11.83
CA SER A 3 25.53 18.80 -12.25
C SER A 3 24.99 17.43 -11.83
N VAL A 4 24.90 16.50 -12.78
CA VAL A 4 24.37 15.13 -12.61
C VAL A 4 25.14 14.32 -11.54
N LYS A 5 26.36 14.75 -11.19
CA LYS A 5 27.27 14.06 -10.25
C LYS A 5 26.80 14.01 -8.79
N ARG A 6 25.77 14.75 -8.36
CA ARG A 6 25.22 14.63 -6.99
C ARG A 6 23.75 14.26 -7.03
N GLY A 7 23.44 12.98 -6.82
CA GLY A 7 22.10 12.59 -6.38
C GLY A 7 21.46 11.36 -7.00
N ILE A 8 22.10 10.71 -7.99
CA ILE A 8 21.48 9.58 -8.70
C ILE A 8 21.30 8.33 -7.79
N ASP A 9 22.18 8.13 -6.81
CA ASP A 9 22.13 7.00 -5.86
C ASP A 9 21.57 7.42 -4.47
N ARG A 10 20.49 8.21 -4.45
CA ARG A 10 19.85 8.63 -3.18
C ARG A 10 18.75 7.68 -2.71
N TYR A 11 18.33 6.75 -3.57
CA TYR A 11 17.18 5.86 -3.30
C TYR A 11 17.58 4.48 -2.75
N SER A 12 18.89 4.18 -2.69
CA SER A 12 19.37 2.81 -2.50
C SER A 12 18.68 1.87 -3.51
N THR A 13 18.00 0.81 -3.06
CA THR A 13 17.25 -0.11 -3.94
C THR A 13 15.73 0.01 -3.79
N PHE A 14 15.23 1.06 -3.12
CA PHE A 14 13.82 1.21 -2.78
C PHE A 14 13.13 2.20 -3.70
N GLY A 15 12.12 1.73 -4.44
CA GLY A 15 11.17 2.61 -5.12
C GLY A 15 10.13 3.17 -4.15
N LEU A 16 9.53 4.31 -4.50
CA LEU A 16 8.32 4.80 -3.84
C LEU A 16 7.18 3.79 -4.04
N ARG A 17 6.35 3.55 -3.03
CA ARG A 17 5.33 2.50 -3.05
C ARG A 17 3.96 3.06 -2.73
N ASP A 18 2.95 2.49 -3.37
CA ASP A 18 1.55 2.86 -3.18
C ASP A 18 1.11 2.72 -1.71
N GLU A 19 1.46 1.60 -1.08
CA GLU A 19 1.19 1.33 0.34
C GLU A 19 1.76 2.36 1.34
N TRP A 20 2.68 3.24 0.92
CA TRP A 20 3.25 4.27 1.78
C TRP A 20 2.49 5.60 1.68
N LEU A 21 1.84 5.87 0.55
CA LEU A 21 1.21 7.16 0.27
C LEU A 21 0.10 7.54 1.27
N PRO A 22 -0.83 6.65 1.67
CA PRO A 22 -1.86 7.00 2.66
C PRO A 22 -1.28 7.55 3.98
N CYS A 23 -0.22 6.92 4.48
CA CYS A 23 0.44 7.35 5.73
C CYS A 23 1.24 8.65 5.53
N ILE A 24 1.88 8.83 4.37
CA ILE A 24 2.56 10.08 3.99
C ILE A 24 1.55 11.23 3.93
N PHE A 25 0.41 11.03 3.28
CA PHE A 25 -0.68 12.01 3.18
C PHE A 25 -1.34 12.32 4.52
N LEU A 26 -1.39 11.35 5.43
CA LEU A 26 -1.96 11.54 6.76
C LEU A 26 -1.09 12.43 7.65
N TRP A 27 0.21 12.14 7.68
CA TRP A 27 1.12 12.77 8.64
C TRP A 27 1.91 13.95 8.05
N GLU A 28 1.95 14.10 6.73
CA GLU A 28 2.65 15.17 6.03
C GLU A 28 4.07 15.38 6.59
N LYS A 29 4.35 16.53 7.20
CA LYS A 29 5.66 16.87 7.82
C LYS A 29 6.07 15.92 8.96
N GLU A 30 5.11 15.31 9.66
CA GLU A 30 5.32 14.43 10.80
C GLU A 30 5.57 12.96 10.38
N TRP A 31 5.42 12.65 9.09
CA TRP A 31 5.53 11.27 8.59
C TRP A 31 6.88 10.61 8.91
N THR A 32 7.96 11.38 8.90
CA THR A 32 9.33 10.89 9.17
C THR A 32 9.47 10.32 10.58
N GLU A 33 8.66 10.79 11.53
CA GLU A 33 8.65 10.35 12.93
C GLU A 33 7.55 9.31 13.22
N ARG A 34 6.49 9.28 12.40
CA ARG A 34 5.30 8.43 12.61
C ARG A 34 5.24 7.17 11.72
N ASN A 35 6.17 6.99 10.80
CA ASN A 35 6.24 5.80 9.96
C ASN A 35 6.81 4.58 10.70
N ASN A 36 6.64 3.39 10.11
CA ASN A 36 7.19 2.13 10.59
C ASN A 36 8.24 1.52 9.64
N LEU A 37 8.87 2.35 8.80
CA LEU A 37 9.85 1.91 7.80
C LEU A 37 11.26 1.79 8.39
N GLY A 38 12.11 1.00 7.72
CA GLY A 38 13.54 1.01 8.05
C GLY A 38 14.20 2.35 7.70
N PRO A 39 15.26 2.79 8.41
CA PRO A 39 15.88 4.10 8.18
C PRO A 39 16.30 4.37 6.72
N ILE A 40 16.80 3.34 6.02
CA ILE A 40 17.19 3.45 4.60
C ILE A 40 15.96 3.69 3.71
N GLN A 41 14.82 3.07 4.04
CA GLN A 41 13.57 3.27 3.31
C GLN A 41 13.02 4.68 3.52
N VAL A 42 13.11 5.22 4.75
CA VAL A 42 12.71 6.62 5.05
C VAL A 42 13.49 7.60 4.19
N ASN A 43 14.83 7.47 4.14
CA ASN A 43 15.68 8.32 3.32
C ASN A 43 15.36 8.22 1.82
N ALA A 44 15.05 7.00 1.35
CA ALA A 44 14.66 6.79 -0.05
C ALA A 44 13.32 7.47 -0.38
N VAL A 45 12.32 7.38 0.51
CA VAL A 45 11.04 8.08 0.35
C VAL A 45 11.24 9.59 0.33
N GLU A 46 11.98 10.15 1.30
CA GLU A 46 12.27 11.60 1.31
C GLU A 46 12.90 12.04 -0.01
N SER A 47 13.86 11.27 -0.54
CA SER A 47 14.50 11.57 -1.83
C SER A 47 13.53 11.51 -3.00
N TRP A 48 12.64 10.52 -3.05
CA TRP A 48 11.61 10.43 -4.10
C TRP A 48 10.60 11.56 -4.03
N LEU A 49 10.16 11.95 -2.82
CA LEU A 49 9.22 13.06 -2.65
C LEU A 49 9.86 14.41 -2.99
N GLU A 50 11.16 14.59 -2.69
CA GLU A 50 11.93 15.78 -3.09
C GLU A 50 12.06 15.86 -4.61
N ASP A 51 12.43 14.75 -5.26
CA ASP A 51 12.62 14.71 -6.70
C ASP A 51 11.31 14.81 -7.48
N ALA A 52 10.19 14.38 -6.90
CA ALA A 52 8.87 14.62 -7.47
C ALA A 52 8.31 16.02 -7.13
N GLY A 53 9.08 16.90 -6.47
CA GLY A 53 8.62 18.24 -6.09
C GLY A 53 7.47 18.26 -5.07
N LEU A 54 7.19 17.14 -4.41
CA LEU A 54 6.12 16.99 -3.43
C LEU A 54 6.51 17.55 -2.06
N ILE A 55 7.81 17.58 -1.75
CA ILE A 55 8.33 18.23 -0.54
C ILE A 55 9.53 19.12 -0.86
N VAL A 56 9.71 20.17 -0.06
CA VAL A 56 10.91 21.00 -0.04
C VAL A 56 11.34 21.17 1.41
N ARG A 57 12.56 20.75 1.74
CA ARG A 57 13.09 20.79 3.14
C ARG A 57 12.09 20.18 4.14
N LYS A 58 11.57 18.99 3.80
CA LYS A 58 10.55 18.24 4.58
C LYS A 58 9.18 18.90 4.74
N SER A 59 8.93 20.05 4.10
CA SER A 59 7.62 20.68 4.08
C SER A 59 6.88 20.30 2.81
N VAL A 60 5.60 19.97 2.92
CA VAL A 60 4.75 19.62 1.76
C VAL A 60 4.52 20.83 0.86
N THR A 61 4.49 20.61 -0.45
CA THR A 61 4.22 21.65 -1.46
C THR A 61 2.72 21.72 -1.80
N PRO A 62 2.27 22.76 -2.52
CA PRO A 62 0.91 22.76 -3.09
C PRO A 62 0.63 21.56 -4.00
N LEU A 63 1.63 21.11 -4.76
CA LEU A 63 1.54 19.93 -5.62
C LEU A 63 1.21 18.66 -4.80
N PHE A 64 1.82 18.47 -3.63
CA PHE A 64 1.53 17.36 -2.73
C PHE A 64 0.03 17.22 -2.43
N ARG A 65 -0.63 18.34 -2.13
CA ARG A 65 -2.06 18.34 -1.78
C ARG A 65 -2.93 18.00 -2.99
N ARG A 66 -2.60 18.55 -4.16
CA ARG A 66 -3.30 18.22 -5.42
C ARG A 66 -3.16 16.74 -5.78
N ILE A 67 -1.95 16.20 -5.63
CA ILE A 67 -1.70 14.77 -5.85
C ILE A 67 -2.49 13.91 -4.87
N ARG A 68 -2.53 14.27 -3.59
CA ARG A 68 -3.37 13.57 -2.60
C ARG A 68 -4.84 13.59 -3.00
N ASP A 69 -5.35 14.75 -3.42
CA ASP A 69 -6.76 14.91 -3.74
C ASP A 69 -7.13 14.09 -4.97
N ILE A 70 -6.25 14.04 -5.98
CA ILE A 70 -6.41 13.16 -7.17
C ILE A 70 -6.23 11.68 -6.79
N TYR A 71 -5.27 11.32 -5.94
CA TYR A 71 -4.87 9.94 -5.67
C TYR A 71 -6.02 9.02 -5.26
N PHE A 72 -6.91 9.49 -4.38
CA PHE A 72 -8.05 8.67 -3.95
C PHE A 72 -9.15 8.58 -5.00
N MET A 73 -9.28 9.59 -5.87
CA MET A 73 -10.25 9.58 -6.97
C MET A 73 -9.74 8.75 -8.15
N GLU A 74 -8.51 9.01 -8.58
CA GLU A 74 -7.84 8.49 -9.78
C GLU A 74 -6.36 8.15 -9.47
N PRO A 75 -6.09 7.00 -8.83
CA PRO A 75 -4.74 6.65 -8.38
C PRO A 75 -3.74 6.49 -9.53
N GLU A 76 -4.20 5.99 -10.68
CA GLU A 76 -3.37 5.86 -11.88
C GLU A 76 -2.90 7.21 -12.41
N SER A 77 -3.84 8.17 -12.57
CA SER A 77 -3.50 9.53 -12.98
C SER A 77 -2.57 10.21 -11.98
N ALA A 78 -2.80 10.05 -10.68
CA ALA A 78 -1.90 10.58 -9.66
C ALA A 78 -0.48 10.04 -9.78
N TRP A 79 -0.33 8.73 -10.01
CA TRP A 79 0.98 8.11 -10.22
C TRP A 79 1.64 8.54 -11.53
N GLN A 80 0.87 8.70 -12.62
CA GLN A 80 1.37 9.22 -13.89
C GLN A 80 1.87 10.66 -13.74
N ILE A 81 1.19 11.50 -12.95
CA ILE A 81 1.65 12.86 -12.63
C ILE A 81 2.94 12.83 -11.79
N ILE A 82 3.02 11.94 -10.78
CA ILE A 82 4.27 11.71 -10.03
C ILE A 82 5.39 11.29 -10.98
N TRP A 83 5.12 10.42 -11.96
CA TRP A 83 6.11 9.98 -12.95
C TRP A 83 6.61 11.12 -13.84
N ILE A 84 5.71 12.02 -14.26
CA ILE A 84 6.07 13.25 -14.98
C ILE A 84 7.04 14.09 -14.13
N GLU A 85 6.72 14.35 -12.86
CA GLU A 85 7.63 15.12 -12.00
C GLU A 85 8.98 14.42 -11.77
N LEU A 86 8.96 13.09 -11.59
CA LEU A 86 10.18 12.31 -11.45
C LEU A 86 11.06 12.36 -12.70
N TYR A 87 10.48 12.45 -13.90
CA TYR A 87 11.26 12.69 -15.12
C TYR A 87 12.01 14.03 -15.06
N HIS A 88 11.34 15.08 -14.56
CA HIS A 88 11.93 16.42 -14.45
C HIS A 88 12.89 16.56 -13.26
N GLY A 89 12.72 15.79 -12.18
CA GLY A 89 13.56 15.91 -10.97
C GLY A 89 14.60 14.82 -10.75
N SER A 90 14.41 13.60 -11.28
CA SER A 90 15.31 12.45 -11.09
C SER A 90 16.12 12.14 -12.37
N PRO A 91 17.45 12.32 -12.36
CA PRO A 91 18.29 11.97 -13.50
C PRO A 91 18.18 10.50 -13.93
N ALA A 92 18.00 9.57 -12.98
CA ALA A 92 17.86 8.16 -13.29
C ALA A 92 16.56 7.86 -14.06
N VAL A 93 15.45 8.46 -13.63
CA VAL A 93 14.15 8.31 -14.30
C VAL A 93 14.19 8.96 -15.68
N ARG A 94 14.81 10.13 -15.81
CA ARG A 94 15.00 10.79 -17.09
C ARG A 94 15.73 9.92 -18.10
N ILE A 95 16.92 9.43 -17.75
CA ILE A 95 17.72 8.57 -18.63
C ILE A 95 16.94 7.29 -18.97
N PHE A 96 16.25 6.70 -18.00
CA PHE A 96 15.41 5.54 -18.25
C PHE A 96 14.33 5.83 -19.31
N CYS A 97 13.56 6.92 -19.14
CA CYS A 97 12.52 7.29 -20.09
C CYS A 97 13.05 7.62 -21.49
N ASP A 98 14.20 8.29 -21.57
CA ASP A 98 14.75 8.77 -22.84
C ASP A 98 15.47 7.66 -23.63
N ARG A 99 16.06 6.66 -22.94
CA ARG A 99 16.93 5.66 -23.58
C ARG A 99 16.42 4.24 -23.57
N VAL A 100 15.52 3.87 -22.66
CA VAL A 100 14.93 2.54 -22.66
C VAL A 100 13.74 2.54 -23.61
N GLY A 101 13.85 1.78 -24.70
CA GLY A 101 12.81 1.71 -25.72
C GLY A 101 11.50 1.10 -25.22
N PHE A 102 10.44 1.34 -25.99
CA PHE A 102 9.20 0.57 -25.86
C PHE A 102 9.36 -0.76 -26.58
N ASP A 103 8.59 -1.73 -26.12
CA ASP A 103 8.49 -3.06 -26.69
C ASP A 103 9.73 -3.98 -26.66
N GLU A 104 10.81 -3.53 -26.02
CA GLU A 104 12.03 -4.30 -25.82
C GLU A 104 12.05 -4.99 -24.44
N CYS A 105 12.40 -6.28 -24.40
CA CYS A 105 12.56 -7.02 -23.13
C CYS A 105 14.00 -6.90 -22.64
N LEU A 106 14.22 -6.10 -21.61
CA LEU A 106 15.55 -5.85 -21.05
C LEU A 106 15.67 -6.39 -19.63
N GLY A 107 16.76 -7.08 -19.37
CA GLY A 107 17.24 -7.41 -18.05
C GLY A 107 17.79 -6.18 -17.33
N LYS A 108 17.92 -6.30 -16.01
CA LYS A 108 18.47 -5.24 -15.17
C LYS A 108 19.87 -4.79 -15.60
N ASP A 109 20.74 -5.72 -15.96
CA ASP A 109 22.13 -5.40 -16.31
C ASP A 109 22.23 -4.68 -17.67
N GLU A 110 21.30 -4.96 -18.59
CA GLU A 110 21.19 -4.25 -19.87
C GLU A 110 20.78 -2.78 -19.66
N ILE A 111 19.82 -2.54 -18.76
CA ILE A 111 19.41 -1.18 -18.38
C ILE A 111 20.57 -0.44 -17.69
N ILE A 112 21.34 -1.11 -16.84
CA ILE A 112 22.54 -0.51 -16.22
C ILE A 112 23.56 -0.12 -17.30
N ALA A 113 23.76 -0.95 -18.33
CA ALA A 113 24.66 -0.64 -19.44
C ALA A 113 24.19 0.59 -20.25
N ILE A 114 22.87 0.72 -20.49
CA ILE A 114 22.28 1.91 -21.14
C ILE A 114 22.52 3.18 -20.30
N LEU A 115 22.27 3.13 -18.98
CA LEU A 115 22.54 4.29 -18.12
C LEU A 115 24.05 4.63 -18.08
N LYS A 116 24.92 3.61 -18.16
CA LYS A 116 26.37 3.79 -18.16
C LYS A 116 26.89 4.42 -19.46
N SER A 117 26.24 4.20 -20.60
CA SER A 117 26.62 4.88 -21.85
C SER A 117 26.27 6.36 -21.83
N GLU A 118 25.19 6.75 -21.15
CA GLU A 118 24.80 8.16 -20.97
C GLU A 118 25.60 8.87 -19.89
N GLU A 119 26.03 8.15 -18.85
CA GLU A 119 26.85 8.69 -17.77
C GLU A 119 28.17 7.91 -17.62
N PRO A 120 29.12 8.04 -18.58
CA PRO A 120 30.37 7.28 -18.58
C PRO A 120 31.24 7.50 -17.34
N ASP A 121 31.08 8.63 -16.66
CA ASP A 121 31.82 8.98 -15.44
C ASP A 121 31.34 8.23 -14.19
N LEU A 122 30.13 7.67 -14.18
CA LEU A 122 29.55 7.02 -13.00
C LEU A 122 29.93 5.55 -12.91
N THR A 123 30.25 5.03 -11.72
CA THR A 123 30.54 3.60 -11.57
C THR A 123 29.27 2.76 -11.76
N GLU A 124 29.43 1.52 -12.23
CA GLU A 124 28.32 0.57 -12.36
C GLU A 124 27.59 0.36 -11.04
N SER A 125 28.33 0.33 -9.92
CA SER A 125 27.75 0.24 -8.57
C SER A 125 26.83 1.41 -8.23
N THR A 126 27.15 2.62 -8.69
CA THR A 126 26.35 3.84 -8.48
C THR A 126 25.07 3.83 -9.32
N LEU A 127 25.07 3.16 -10.47
CA LEU A 127 23.90 3.03 -11.36
C LEU A 127 22.99 1.85 -10.99
N LYS A 128 23.56 0.80 -10.40
CA LYS A 128 22.81 -0.40 -10.01
C LYS A 128 21.67 -0.12 -9.05
N ASN A 129 21.89 0.74 -8.08
CA ASN A 129 20.92 1.11 -7.05
C ASN A 129 19.71 1.84 -7.65
N PRO A 130 19.84 2.98 -8.36
CA PRO A 130 18.70 3.67 -8.96
C PRO A 130 17.91 2.79 -9.94
N VAL A 131 18.57 1.96 -10.76
CA VAL A 131 17.85 1.00 -11.63
C VAL A 131 17.05 0.01 -10.80
N SER A 132 17.61 -0.49 -9.70
CA SER A 132 16.87 -1.36 -8.77
C SER A 132 15.66 -0.65 -8.18
N ALA A 133 15.82 0.62 -7.81
CA ALA A 133 14.77 1.43 -7.19
C ALA A 133 13.64 1.72 -8.17
N ILE A 134 13.93 2.04 -9.44
CA ILE A 134 12.94 2.23 -10.50
C ILE A 134 12.15 0.93 -10.74
N ILE A 135 12.84 -0.21 -10.92
CA ILE A 135 12.17 -1.52 -11.08
C ILE A 135 11.31 -1.82 -9.84
N ASN A 136 11.80 -1.53 -8.63
CA ASN A 136 11.05 -1.72 -7.40
C ASN A 136 9.82 -0.79 -7.29
N MET A 137 9.87 0.41 -7.86
CA MET A 137 8.74 1.34 -7.93
C MET A 137 7.64 0.75 -8.80
N PHE A 138 7.97 0.28 -10.00
CA PHE A 138 6.99 -0.40 -10.88
C PHE A 138 6.36 -1.63 -10.25
N ASP A 139 7.11 -2.39 -9.45
CA ASP A 139 6.59 -3.57 -8.71
C ASP A 139 5.57 -3.22 -7.61
N HIS A 140 5.54 -1.98 -7.15
CA HIS A 140 4.85 -1.59 -5.92
C HIS A 140 4.01 -0.31 -6.06
N SER A 141 3.75 0.12 -7.29
CA SER A 141 2.90 1.27 -7.58
C SER A 141 2.04 1.05 -8.82
N HIS A 142 1.10 1.97 -9.05
CA HIS A 142 0.27 1.97 -10.26
C HIS A 142 1.08 2.17 -11.55
N LEU A 143 2.34 2.61 -11.45
CA LEU A 143 3.28 2.66 -12.58
C LEU A 143 3.64 1.26 -13.10
N GLY A 144 3.31 0.19 -12.38
CA GLY A 144 3.43 -1.17 -12.89
C GLY A 144 2.73 -1.39 -14.22
N LYS A 145 1.71 -0.58 -14.57
CA LYS A 145 1.06 -0.59 -15.89
C LYS A 145 1.94 -0.10 -17.04
N LEU A 146 2.99 0.70 -16.75
CA LEU A 146 3.94 1.18 -17.77
C LEU A 146 4.88 0.08 -18.27
N ILE A 147 4.92 -1.08 -17.60
CA ILE A 147 5.82 -2.17 -17.96
C ILE A 147 5.12 -3.54 -17.87
N THR A 148 5.70 -4.54 -18.52
CA THR A 148 5.40 -5.95 -18.27
C THR A 148 6.64 -6.66 -17.79
N PHE A 149 6.45 -7.66 -16.92
CA PHE A 149 7.53 -8.51 -16.43
C PHE A 149 7.53 -9.86 -17.13
N ARG A 150 8.71 -10.32 -17.56
CA ARG A 150 8.91 -11.66 -18.12
C ARG A 150 10.01 -12.41 -17.38
N GLY A 151 9.94 -13.74 -17.40
CA GLY A 151 10.91 -14.62 -16.75
C GLY A 151 10.67 -14.83 -15.25
N ASN A 152 11.49 -15.70 -14.65
CA ASN A 152 11.44 -15.99 -13.23
C ASN A 152 12.22 -14.92 -12.42
N LYS A 153 12.14 -14.96 -11.08
CA LYS A 153 12.82 -13.99 -10.21
C LYS A 153 14.34 -13.85 -10.42
N ARG A 154 15.03 -14.85 -11.01
CA ARG A 154 16.48 -14.84 -11.25
C ARG A 154 16.88 -14.26 -12.61
N GLY A 155 15.97 -14.23 -13.58
CA GLY A 155 16.18 -13.69 -14.93
C GLY A 155 15.03 -12.78 -15.34
N ARG A 156 14.54 -11.95 -14.41
CA ARG A 156 13.37 -11.10 -14.63
C ARG A 156 13.75 -9.98 -15.59
N GLN A 157 13.10 -9.95 -16.74
CA GLN A 157 13.18 -8.87 -17.71
C GLN A 157 11.97 -7.94 -17.56
N ILE A 158 12.17 -6.67 -17.87
CA ILE A 158 11.11 -5.68 -17.98
C ILE A 158 10.96 -5.27 -19.44
N LYS A 159 9.72 -4.98 -19.83
CA LYS A 159 9.39 -4.44 -21.15
C LYS A 159 8.50 -3.23 -20.96
N ARG A 160 8.94 -2.04 -21.38
CA ARG A 160 8.06 -0.86 -21.40
C ARG A 160 6.94 -1.09 -22.41
N VAL A 161 5.71 -0.81 -22.01
CA VAL A 161 4.53 -0.97 -22.86
C VAL A 161 3.94 0.37 -23.22
N GLN A 162 3.37 0.44 -24.41
CA GLN A 162 2.62 1.59 -24.88
C GLN A 162 1.27 1.66 -24.14
N ILE A 163 0.94 2.84 -23.63
CA ILE A 163 -0.36 3.09 -23.00
C ILE A 163 -1.12 4.10 -23.86
N ASN A 164 -2.11 3.60 -24.58
CA ASN A 164 -2.93 4.40 -25.48
C ASN A 164 -4.17 5.01 -24.81
N HIS A 165 -4.38 4.75 -23.52
CA HIS A 165 -5.53 5.23 -22.75
C HIS A 165 -5.01 5.95 -21.51
N ILE A 166 -4.89 7.28 -21.62
CA ILE A 166 -4.40 8.18 -20.57
C ILE A 166 -5.44 9.28 -20.40
N ASP A 167 -5.64 9.75 -19.18
CA ASP A 167 -6.53 10.87 -18.93
C ASP A 167 -6.04 12.14 -19.68
N PRO A 168 -6.90 12.84 -20.43
CA PRO A 168 -6.54 14.06 -21.14
C PRO A 168 -5.87 15.12 -20.24
N HIS A 169 -6.28 15.24 -18.97
CA HIS A 169 -5.69 16.20 -18.05
C HIS A 169 -4.25 15.86 -17.66
N VAL A 170 -3.89 14.57 -17.64
CA VAL A 170 -2.50 14.12 -17.42
C VAL A 170 -1.64 14.48 -18.63
N VAL A 171 -2.16 14.34 -19.84
CA VAL A 171 -1.48 14.77 -21.07
C VAL A 171 -1.29 16.29 -21.08
N ALA A 172 -2.35 17.05 -20.78
CA ALA A 172 -2.25 18.50 -20.66
C ALA A 172 -1.21 18.89 -19.60
N TYR A 173 -1.24 18.28 -18.41
CA TYR A 173 -0.26 18.52 -17.36
C TYR A 173 1.17 18.28 -17.85
N CYS A 174 1.41 17.16 -18.55
CA CYS A 174 2.71 16.84 -19.14
C CYS A 174 3.19 17.93 -20.12
N LEU A 175 2.31 18.43 -20.99
CA LEU A 175 2.66 19.48 -21.95
C LEU A 175 2.96 20.81 -21.26
N TYR A 176 2.15 21.21 -20.27
CA TYR A 176 2.42 22.42 -19.49
C TYR A 176 3.73 22.30 -18.72
N ARG A 177 4.00 21.17 -18.07
CA ARG A 177 5.23 20.93 -17.31
C ARG A 177 6.47 20.98 -18.20
N LEU A 178 6.39 20.37 -19.38
CA LEU A 178 7.43 20.45 -20.40
C LEU A 178 7.66 21.88 -20.88
N SER A 179 6.58 22.64 -21.10
CA SER A 179 6.67 24.02 -21.57
C SER A 179 7.34 24.97 -20.57
N GLU A 180 7.16 24.72 -19.27
CA GLU A 180 7.85 25.43 -18.20
C GLU A 180 9.37 25.16 -18.23
N GLU A 181 9.79 23.91 -18.49
CA GLU A 181 11.22 23.57 -18.60
C GLU A 181 11.85 24.15 -19.87
N LEU A 182 11.10 24.18 -20.98
CA LEU A 182 11.55 24.74 -22.26
C LEU A 182 11.39 26.27 -22.35
N GLU A 183 10.81 26.90 -21.32
CA GLU A 183 10.50 28.34 -21.28
C GLU A 183 9.72 28.82 -22.52
N THR A 184 8.76 28.01 -22.99
CA THR A 184 7.97 28.27 -24.20
C THR A 184 6.48 28.23 -23.90
N GLY A 185 5.69 29.05 -24.60
CA GLY A 185 4.22 28.97 -24.60
C GLY A 185 3.65 28.16 -25.76
N LYS A 186 4.50 27.53 -26.57
CA LYS A 186 4.10 26.80 -27.79
C LYS A 186 4.92 25.55 -28.01
N ILE A 187 4.27 24.50 -28.52
CA ILE A 187 4.88 23.22 -28.87
C ILE A 187 4.35 22.80 -30.25
N LYS A 188 5.22 22.46 -31.21
CA LYS A 188 4.76 21.95 -32.51
C LYS A 188 4.35 20.49 -32.37
N ILE A 189 3.25 20.10 -33.01
CA ILE A 189 2.75 18.73 -32.98
C ILE A 189 3.76 17.78 -33.63
N ASN A 190 4.37 18.16 -34.75
CA ASN A 190 5.38 17.33 -35.42
C ASN A 190 6.60 17.03 -34.53
N ASP A 191 7.01 17.98 -33.68
CA ASP A 191 8.14 17.76 -32.77
C ASP A 191 7.79 16.68 -31.72
N LEU A 192 6.52 16.66 -31.27
CA LEU A 192 6.01 15.60 -30.40
C LEU A 192 5.97 14.25 -31.12
N LEU A 193 5.40 14.21 -32.33
CA LEU A 193 5.18 12.98 -33.11
C LEU A 193 6.48 12.30 -33.53
N ASN A 194 7.51 13.08 -33.87
CA ASN A 194 8.84 12.54 -34.19
C ASN A 194 9.55 11.99 -32.94
N GLY A 195 8.97 12.17 -31.75
CA GLY A 195 9.55 11.73 -30.48
C GLY A 195 10.85 12.44 -30.13
N GLU A 196 11.18 13.55 -30.80
CA GLU A 196 12.43 14.29 -30.61
C GLU A 196 12.42 15.11 -29.32
N VAL A 197 11.22 15.48 -28.84
CA VAL A 197 11.05 16.28 -27.63
C VAL A 197 11.18 15.39 -26.38
N PRO A 198 12.24 15.57 -25.56
CA PRO A 198 12.38 14.82 -24.31
C PRO A 198 11.23 15.15 -23.35
N GLY A 199 10.80 14.17 -22.55
CA GLY A 199 9.77 14.39 -21.53
C GLY A 199 8.35 14.58 -22.07
N CYS A 200 8.15 14.44 -23.38
CA CYS A 200 6.83 14.51 -23.97
C CYS A 200 5.97 13.27 -23.62
N PRO A 201 4.65 13.34 -23.80
CA PRO A 201 3.75 12.20 -23.52
C PRO A 201 4.16 10.90 -24.23
N LEU A 202 4.70 10.97 -25.46
CA LEU A 202 5.19 9.81 -26.21
C LEU A 202 6.38 9.15 -25.50
N ARG A 203 7.33 9.95 -25.00
CA ARG A 203 8.52 9.46 -24.31
C ARG A 203 8.19 8.84 -22.95
N LEU A 204 7.22 9.41 -22.24
CA LEU A 204 6.87 8.93 -20.90
C LEU A 204 5.98 7.70 -20.94
N PHE A 205 4.99 7.66 -21.83
CA PHE A 205 3.91 6.67 -21.80
C PHE A 205 3.79 5.81 -23.06
N GLY A 206 4.55 6.11 -24.11
CA GLY A 206 4.54 5.33 -25.35
C GLY A 206 3.26 5.50 -26.15
N LEU A 207 2.58 6.64 -26.00
CA LEU A 207 1.38 6.97 -26.78
C LEU A 207 1.70 6.82 -28.28
N GLU A 208 0.84 6.13 -29.01
CA GLU A 208 0.93 6.13 -30.46
C GLU A 208 0.37 7.44 -31.05
N GLU A 209 0.68 7.72 -32.31
CA GLU A 209 0.30 8.95 -33.00
C GLU A 209 -1.21 9.20 -32.99
N GLU A 210 -2.02 8.22 -33.37
CA GLU A 210 -3.47 8.36 -33.43
C GLU A 210 -4.13 8.57 -32.05
N PRO A 211 -3.78 7.80 -31.00
CA PRO A 211 -4.15 8.12 -29.63
C PRO A 211 -3.74 9.52 -29.19
N LEU A 212 -2.52 9.98 -29.50
CA LEU A 212 -2.10 11.34 -29.15
C LEU A 212 -2.98 12.38 -29.82
N LYS A 213 -3.24 12.27 -31.13
CA LYS A 213 -4.10 13.23 -31.85
C LYS A 213 -5.48 13.34 -31.21
N ARG A 214 -6.11 12.21 -30.88
CA ARG A 214 -7.40 12.21 -30.15
C ARG A 214 -7.31 12.89 -28.79
N LEU A 215 -6.24 12.62 -28.03
CA LEU A 215 -6.02 13.27 -26.73
C LEU A 215 -5.81 14.79 -26.89
N LEU A 216 -5.11 15.22 -27.94
CA LEU A 216 -4.93 16.64 -28.27
C LEU A 216 -6.26 17.32 -28.60
N GLU A 217 -7.12 16.67 -29.40
CA GLU A 217 -8.49 17.15 -29.67
C GLU A 217 -9.32 17.22 -28.38
N GLU A 218 -9.24 16.22 -27.51
CA GLU A 218 -9.96 16.22 -26.23
C GLU A 218 -9.51 17.36 -25.30
N ILE A 219 -8.20 17.58 -25.13
CA ILE A 219 -7.71 18.68 -24.27
C ILE A 219 -8.00 20.07 -24.86
N GLU A 220 -8.08 20.19 -26.19
CA GLU A 220 -8.55 21.42 -26.83
C GLU A 220 -10.05 21.64 -26.59
N ASN A 221 -10.87 20.60 -26.72
CA ASN A 221 -12.31 20.65 -26.43
C ASN A 221 -12.61 21.00 -24.96
N TYR A 222 -11.77 20.54 -24.03
CA TYR A 222 -11.83 20.96 -22.62
C TYR A 222 -11.32 22.39 -22.38
N GLY A 223 -10.83 23.06 -23.44
CA GLY A 223 -10.29 24.41 -23.36
C GLY A 223 -8.99 24.50 -22.56
N LEU A 224 -8.27 23.39 -22.39
CA LEU A 224 -7.00 23.35 -21.65
C LEU A 224 -5.85 23.95 -22.49
N VAL A 225 -5.93 23.80 -23.81
CA VAL A 225 -4.98 24.33 -24.79
C VAL A 225 -5.72 24.93 -25.99
N ASN A 226 -5.01 25.61 -26.87
CA ASN A 226 -5.51 25.99 -28.19
C ASN A 226 -4.59 25.39 -29.27
N ILE A 227 -5.16 24.80 -30.32
CA ILE A 227 -4.39 24.19 -31.40
C ILE A 227 -4.71 24.94 -32.69
N ALA A 228 -3.66 25.47 -33.33
CA ALA A 228 -3.78 26.13 -34.62
C ALA A 228 -2.55 25.82 -35.48
N GLU A 229 -2.77 25.54 -36.77
CA GLU A 229 -1.71 25.35 -37.77
C GLU A 229 -0.63 24.32 -37.35
N GLY A 230 -1.03 23.24 -36.67
CA GLY A 230 -0.11 22.19 -36.21
C GLY A 230 0.73 22.58 -34.98
N VAL A 231 0.34 23.64 -34.28
CA VAL A 231 1.01 24.14 -33.07
C VAL A 231 0.03 24.14 -31.90
N ILE A 232 0.48 23.61 -30.76
CA ILE A 232 -0.21 23.67 -29.49
C ILE A 232 0.23 24.95 -28.78
N TYR A 233 -0.73 25.82 -28.48
CA TYR A 233 -0.57 27.04 -27.71
C TYR A 233 -1.04 26.79 -26.28
N LEU A 234 -0.12 26.98 -25.34
CA LEU A 234 -0.34 26.79 -23.91
C LEU A 234 -0.65 28.14 -23.28
N LYS A 235 -1.58 28.16 -22.31
CA LYS A 235 -1.91 29.38 -21.57
C LYS A 235 -0.71 29.76 -20.67
N LYS A 236 -0.59 31.05 -20.32
CA LYS A 236 0.43 31.51 -19.36
C LYS A 236 0.02 31.18 -17.91
N THR A 237 -0.08 29.90 -17.62
CA THR A 237 -0.46 29.36 -16.31
C THR A 237 0.52 28.27 -15.89
N PRO A 238 0.85 28.15 -14.60
CA PRO A 238 1.63 27.03 -14.10
C PRO A 238 0.94 25.69 -14.39
N SER A 239 1.75 24.66 -14.65
CA SER A 239 1.33 23.26 -14.81
C SER A 239 0.44 22.79 -13.66
N THR A 240 0.73 23.23 -12.43
CA THR A 240 -0.07 22.86 -11.25
C THR A 240 -1.52 23.36 -11.27
N GLU A 241 -1.86 24.42 -12.03
CA GLU A 241 -3.26 24.87 -12.17
C GLU A 241 -4.07 23.96 -13.11
N VAL A 242 -3.41 23.22 -14.00
CA VAL A 242 -4.07 22.16 -14.81
C VAL A 242 -4.65 21.09 -13.90
N LEU A 243 -3.97 20.78 -12.78
CA LEU A 243 -4.45 19.82 -11.80
C LEU A 243 -5.68 20.33 -11.03
N ASP A 244 -5.80 21.63 -10.79
CA ASP A 244 -7.02 22.21 -10.19
C ASP A 244 -8.21 22.06 -11.15
N THR A 245 -7.95 22.25 -12.46
CA THR A 245 -8.93 21.99 -13.51
C THR A 245 -9.32 20.52 -13.54
N TYR A 246 -8.35 19.61 -13.38
CA TYR A 246 -8.63 18.17 -13.34
C TYR A 246 -9.47 17.77 -12.12
N ILE A 247 -9.12 18.25 -10.92
CA ILE A 247 -9.90 18.00 -9.70
C ILE A 247 -11.33 18.52 -9.86
N THR A 248 -11.49 19.71 -10.45
CA THR A 248 -12.81 20.30 -10.75
C THR A 248 -13.57 19.45 -11.75
N PHE A 249 -12.91 19.01 -12.82
CA PHE A 249 -13.47 18.11 -13.82
C PHE A 249 -13.96 16.83 -13.16
N LEU A 250 -13.15 16.13 -12.37
CA LEU A 250 -13.57 14.89 -11.71
C LEU A 250 -14.85 15.07 -10.90
N LYS A 251 -14.99 16.19 -10.19
CA LYS A 251 -16.12 16.51 -9.30
C LYS A 251 -17.35 17.09 -9.99
N THR A 252 -17.27 17.50 -11.25
CA THR A 252 -18.33 18.28 -11.92
C THR A 252 -18.88 17.56 -13.14
N PHE A 253 -20.04 16.93 -13.02
CA PHE A 253 -20.74 16.25 -14.12
C PHE A 253 -22.23 16.57 -14.09
N ASN A 254 -22.93 16.32 -15.20
CA ASN A 254 -24.36 16.53 -15.29
C ASN A 254 -25.08 15.66 -14.25
N THR A 255 -25.93 16.28 -13.44
CA THR A 255 -26.74 15.59 -12.42
C THR A 255 -28.17 15.32 -12.88
N ASP A 256 -28.54 15.76 -14.08
CA ASP A 256 -29.83 15.44 -14.70
C ASP A 256 -29.89 13.94 -15.00
N ARG A 257 -30.97 13.30 -14.56
CA ARG A 257 -31.18 11.87 -14.80
C ARG A 257 -31.58 11.66 -16.27
N PRO A 258 -30.90 10.77 -17.00
CA PRO A 258 -31.27 10.48 -18.39
C PRO A 258 -32.55 9.66 -18.48
N ASP A 259 -33.29 9.83 -19.57
CA ASP A 259 -34.54 9.10 -19.80
C ASP A 259 -34.30 7.61 -20.09
N LEU A 260 -35.01 6.76 -19.35
CA LEU A 260 -35.02 5.30 -19.51
C LEU A 260 -36.34 4.83 -20.12
N ASN A 261 -36.26 3.90 -21.07
CA ASN A 261 -37.44 3.16 -21.54
C ASN A 261 -37.87 2.08 -20.53
N LEU A 262 -39.02 1.44 -20.77
CA LEU A 262 -39.60 0.46 -19.84
C LEU A 262 -38.70 -0.75 -19.54
N ASP A 263 -37.89 -1.20 -20.50
CA ASP A 263 -37.01 -2.35 -20.30
C ASP A 263 -35.71 -1.94 -19.60
N GLU A 264 -35.21 -0.74 -19.88
CA GLU A 264 -34.09 -0.12 -19.14
C GLU A 264 -34.45 0.11 -17.68
N VAL A 265 -35.68 0.56 -17.37
CA VAL A 265 -36.15 0.67 -15.97
C VAL A 265 -36.12 -0.67 -15.26
N LYS A 266 -36.60 -1.75 -15.89
CA LYS A 266 -36.54 -3.10 -15.31
C LYS A 266 -35.10 -3.57 -15.10
N LEU A 267 -34.19 -3.25 -16.01
CA LEU A 267 -32.77 -3.59 -15.88
C LEU A 267 -32.12 -2.83 -14.73
N ARG A 268 -32.39 -1.52 -14.63
CA ARG A 268 -31.90 -0.67 -13.54
C ARG A 268 -32.35 -1.17 -12.17
N ASP A 269 -33.61 -1.59 -12.04
CA ASP A 269 -34.14 -2.09 -10.78
C ASP A 269 -33.48 -3.43 -10.39
N LYS A 270 -33.24 -4.32 -11.37
CA LYS A 270 -32.43 -5.54 -11.15
C LYS A 270 -30.98 -5.22 -10.77
N LEU A 271 -30.38 -4.22 -11.40
CA LEU A 271 -29.02 -3.76 -11.11
C LEU A 271 -28.94 -3.25 -9.67
N ARG A 272 -29.92 -2.45 -9.24
CA ARG A 272 -30.05 -1.98 -7.86
C ARG A 272 -30.09 -3.14 -6.87
N ASP A 273 -30.96 -4.12 -7.09
CA ASP A 273 -31.08 -5.27 -6.20
C ASP A 273 -29.76 -6.07 -6.10
N SER A 274 -29.11 -6.30 -7.25
CA SER A 274 -27.80 -6.96 -7.35
C SER A 274 -26.68 -6.20 -6.64
N LEU A 275 -26.65 -4.87 -6.77
CA LEU A 275 -25.66 -4.01 -6.09
C LEU A 275 -25.93 -3.95 -4.59
N MET A 276 -27.19 -3.93 -4.16
CA MET A 276 -27.52 -4.01 -2.73
C MET A 276 -27.23 -5.40 -2.13
N GLU A 277 -27.18 -6.45 -2.95
CA GLU A 277 -26.73 -7.80 -2.57
C GLU A 277 -25.22 -7.90 -2.41
N ASN A 278 -24.49 -7.30 -3.34
CA ASN A 278 -23.03 -7.29 -3.35
C ASN A 278 -22.49 -5.89 -3.66
N PRO A 279 -22.42 -5.01 -2.65
CA PRO A 279 -22.04 -3.61 -2.84
C PRO A 279 -20.63 -3.42 -3.38
N GLU A 280 -19.73 -4.39 -3.22
CA GLU A 280 -18.37 -4.34 -3.77
C GLU A 280 -18.36 -4.23 -5.30
N ARG A 281 -19.39 -4.76 -5.96
CA ARG A 281 -19.56 -4.64 -7.42
C ARG A 281 -19.68 -3.20 -7.89
N LEU A 282 -20.10 -2.28 -7.02
CA LEU A 282 -20.17 -0.85 -7.32
C LEU A 282 -18.81 -0.27 -7.70
N PHE A 283 -17.73 -0.85 -7.17
CA PHE A 283 -16.38 -0.34 -7.39
C PHE A 283 -15.65 -1.03 -8.55
N GLY A 284 -16.14 -2.15 -9.07
CA GLY A 284 -15.43 -2.93 -10.09
C GLY A 284 -13.99 -3.23 -9.67
N GLU A 285 -13.01 -2.91 -10.53
CA GLU A 285 -11.58 -3.11 -10.23
C GLU A 285 -11.07 -2.17 -9.11
N ARG A 286 -11.72 -1.02 -8.89
CA ARG A 286 -11.34 -0.02 -7.87
C ARG A 286 -11.49 -0.52 -6.44
N ILE A 287 -12.16 -1.64 -6.22
CA ILE A 287 -12.23 -2.27 -4.88
C ILE A 287 -10.83 -2.58 -4.32
N HIS A 288 -9.89 -2.95 -5.20
CA HIS A 288 -8.52 -3.24 -4.81
C HIS A 288 -7.78 -2.00 -4.31
N ASP A 289 -8.07 -0.83 -4.88
CA ASP A 289 -7.50 0.44 -4.43
C ASP A 289 -8.00 0.78 -3.03
N ILE A 290 -9.32 0.66 -2.79
CA ILE A 290 -9.92 0.88 -1.46
C ILE A 290 -9.24 -0.02 -0.43
N TYR A 291 -9.06 -1.31 -0.75
CA TYR A 291 -8.37 -2.24 0.13
C TYR A 291 -6.90 -1.88 0.32
N GLY A 292 -6.22 -1.42 -0.73
CA GLY A 292 -4.86 -0.91 -0.68
C GLY A 292 -4.72 0.30 0.25
N PHE A 293 -5.61 1.28 0.12
CA PHE A 293 -5.62 2.49 0.95
C PHE A 293 -5.85 2.19 2.43
N ILE A 294 -6.83 1.32 2.71
CA ILE A 294 -7.18 0.91 4.09
C ILE A 294 -6.07 0.07 4.71
N ARG A 295 -5.46 -0.83 3.92
CA ARG A 295 -4.33 -1.63 4.37
C ARG A 295 -3.11 -0.78 4.66
N GLY A 296 -2.78 0.17 3.79
CA GLY A 296 -1.65 1.08 3.90
C GLY A 296 -0.39 0.41 4.47
N ALA A 297 0.12 0.96 5.57
CA ALA A 297 1.30 0.45 6.28
C ALA A 297 0.95 -0.45 7.48
N SER A 298 -0.21 -1.12 7.49
CA SER A 298 -0.62 -2.04 8.56
C SER A 298 0.45 -3.11 8.85
N LEU A 299 0.69 -3.36 10.14
CA LEU A 299 1.61 -4.39 10.62
C LEU A 299 1.01 -5.80 10.44
N ARG A 300 -0.30 -5.92 10.58
CA ARG A 300 -1.05 -7.17 10.41
C ARG A 300 -1.70 -7.24 9.03
N LYS A 301 -1.94 -8.46 8.56
CA LYS A 301 -2.76 -8.68 7.37
C LYS A 301 -4.18 -8.22 7.70
N LEU A 302 -4.73 -7.38 6.84
CA LEU A 302 -6.13 -6.98 6.92
C LEU A 302 -6.95 -7.80 5.93
N ILE A 303 -8.10 -8.30 6.37
CA ILE A 303 -9.14 -8.89 5.54
C ILE A 303 -10.25 -7.85 5.48
N THR A 304 -10.27 -7.06 4.41
CA THR A 304 -11.22 -5.96 4.25
C THR A 304 -12.42 -6.40 3.43
N VAL A 305 -13.61 -6.00 3.85
CA VAL A 305 -14.87 -6.26 3.14
C VAL A 305 -15.71 -4.99 3.16
N CYS A 306 -16.27 -4.60 2.01
CA CYS A 306 -17.19 -3.48 1.92
C CYS A 306 -18.64 -4.00 1.81
N THR A 307 -19.55 -3.44 2.61
CA THR A 307 -20.95 -3.88 2.60
C THR A 307 -21.90 -2.78 3.07
N VAL A 308 -23.21 -3.04 3.00
CA VAL A 308 -24.27 -2.15 3.48
C VAL A 308 -24.97 -2.77 4.69
N ALA A 309 -25.51 -1.94 5.57
CA ALA A 309 -26.08 -2.40 6.83
C ALA A 309 -27.42 -3.18 6.71
N ASP A 310 -28.13 -3.07 5.58
CA ASP A 310 -29.48 -3.63 5.37
C ASP A 310 -29.54 -5.17 5.25
N ARG A 311 -28.41 -5.89 5.20
CA ARG A 311 -28.41 -7.32 4.86
C ARG A 311 -27.62 -8.20 5.82
N GLY A 312 -28.24 -8.53 6.96
CA GLY A 312 -27.92 -9.73 7.73
C GLY A 312 -26.43 -9.92 8.03
N LEU A 313 -25.77 -8.82 8.39
CA LEU A 313 -24.41 -8.81 8.93
C LEU A 313 -24.43 -9.62 10.22
N THR A 314 -24.07 -10.89 10.09
CA THR A 314 -24.03 -11.85 11.19
C THR A 314 -22.58 -12.20 11.47
N SER A 315 -22.29 -12.47 12.74
CA SER A 315 -20.98 -12.93 13.19
C SER A 315 -20.53 -14.25 12.54
N GLU A 316 -21.48 -15.03 12.00
CA GLU A 316 -21.17 -16.26 11.26
C GLU A 316 -20.40 -16.02 9.96
N LYS A 317 -20.68 -14.91 9.27
CA LYS A 317 -19.99 -14.52 8.03
C LYS A 317 -18.60 -13.95 8.27
N PHE A 318 -18.37 -13.38 9.45
CA PHE A 318 -17.16 -12.63 9.77
C PHE A 318 -16.63 -13.06 11.13
N LYS A 319 -15.75 -14.07 11.13
CA LYS A 319 -14.98 -14.46 12.31
C LYS A 319 -13.56 -13.90 12.21
N GLY A 320 -13.00 -13.47 13.34
CA GLY A 320 -11.57 -13.22 13.46
C GLY A 320 -10.80 -14.47 13.04
N SER A 321 -9.72 -14.29 12.27
CA SER A 321 -8.97 -15.40 11.67
C SER A 321 -7.52 -15.35 12.15
N GLY A 322 -7.21 -16.07 13.23
CA GLY A 322 -5.85 -16.19 13.74
C GLY A 322 -5.19 -14.82 13.97
N SER A 323 -4.07 -14.61 13.28
CA SER A 323 -3.27 -13.40 13.40
C SER A 323 -3.71 -12.24 12.48
N SER A 324 -4.70 -12.47 11.62
CA SER A 324 -5.25 -11.47 10.68
C SER A 324 -6.36 -10.66 11.35
N ILE A 325 -6.52 -9.42 10.93
CA ILE A 325 -7.59 -8.54 11.40
C ILE A 325 -8.64 -8.41 10.31
N THR A 326 -9.89 -8.72 10.64
CA THR A 326 -11.03 -8.49 9.75
C THR A 326 -11.54 -7.07 9.93
N VAL A 327 -11.70 -6.34 8.83
CA VAL A 327 -12.17 -4.95 8.78
C VAL A 327 -13.39 -4.88 7.86
N ILE A 328 -14.54 -4.52 8.41
CA ILE A 328 -15.78 -4.32 7.65
C ILE A 328 -15.97 -2.82 7.43
N ILE A 329 -16.12 -2.39 6.19
CA ILE A 329 -16.45 -1.01 5.82
C ILE A 329 -17.93 -0.96 5.47
N LEU A 330 -18.70 -0.28 6.30
CA LEU A 330 -20.13 -0.07 6.12
C LEU A 330 -20.37 1.16 5.25
N LEU A 331 -20.68 0.90 3.99
CA LEU A 331 -21.03 1.91 3.00
C LEU A 331 -22.41 2.48 3.33
N LYS A 332 -22.50 3.81 3.35
CA LYS A 332 -23.77 4.53 3.42
C LYS A 332 -24.24 4.82 2.00
N ILE A 333 -25.22 4.06 1.52
CA ILE A 333 -25.83 4.22 0.20
C ILE A 333 -27.31 4.51 0.40
N ALA A 334 -27.81 5.59 -0.20
CA ALA A 334 -29.22 5.99 -0.19
C ALA A 334 -29.84 6.06 1.23
N GLU A 335 -29.16 6.76 2.14
CA GLU A 335 -29.57 7.13 3.52
C GLU A 335 -30.77 6.36 4.09
N LYS A 336 -30.54 5.10 4.43
CA LYS A 336 -31.42 4.39 5.36
C LYS A 336 -30.67 4.26 6.67
N ASP A 337 -31.27 4.76 7.76
CA ASP A 337 -30.77 4.52 9.11
C ASP A 337 -30.86 3.03 9.41
N PHE A 338 -29.76 2.45 9.88
CA PHE A 338 -29.71 1.02 10.22
C PHE A 338 -29.20 0.80 11.63
N LYS A 339 -29.79 -0.21 12.29
CA LYS A 339 -29.34 -0.73 13.57
C LYS A 339 -28.58 -2.04 13.33
N ILE A 340 -27.26 -1.99 13.37
CA ILE A 340 -26.43 -3.19 13.46
C ILE A 340 -26.23 -3.50 14.95
N ASN A 341 -26.45 -4.75 15.35
CA ASN A 341 -26.06 -5.21 16.68
C ASN A 341 -24.54 -5.46 16.70
N LEU A 342 -23.78 -4.39 16.94
CA LEU A 342 -22.32 -4.41 16.90
C LEU A 342 -21.70 -5.33 17.97
N ASN A 343 -22.48 -5.73 18.98
CA ASN A 343 -22.04 -6.65 20.04
C ASN A 343 -21.90 -8.10 19.56
N GLU A 344 -22.43 -8.45 18.38
CA GLU A 344 -22.27 -9.80 17.82
C GLU A 344 -20.88 -10.02 17.21
N PHE A 345 -20.17 -8.95 16.87
CA PHE A 345 -18.85 -9.00 16.25
C PHE A 345 -17.75 -9.01 17.31
N ARG A 346 -17.10 -10.17 17.45
CA ARG A 346 -15.93 -10.33 18.30
C ARG A 346 -14.66 -10.28 17.47
N ASP A 347 -13.72 -9.43 17.87
CA ASP A 347 -12.39 -9.28 17.27
C ASP A 347 -12.43 -8.89 15.78
N VAL A 348 -13.52 -8.20 15.39
CA VAL A 348 -13.75 -7.64 14.05
C VAL A 348 -13.91 -6.14 14.18
N ILE A 349 -13.19 -5.38 13.35
CA ILE A 349 -13.28 -3.93 13.31
C ILE A 349 -14.37 -3.55 12.31
N VAL A 350 -15.38 -2.81 12.76
CA VAL A 350 -16.42 -2.25 11.89
C VAL A 350 -16.17 -0.75 11.73
N ILE A 351 -16.12 -0.27 10.50
CA ILE A 351 -15.82 1.11 10.13
C ILE A 351 -17.00 1.68 9.36
N CYS A 352 -17.47 2.85 9.76
CA CYS A 352 -18.54 3.59 9.09
C CYS A 352 -17.97 4.95 8.65
N PRO A 353 -17.63 5.13 7.35
CA PRO A 353 -17.25 6.43 6.83
C PRO A 353 -18.36 7.46 7.02
N ASP A 354 -17.98 8.73 7.17
CA ASP A 354 -18.93 9.83 7.29
C ASP A 354 -19.57 10.18 5.95
N ALA A 355 -18.82 10.03 4.84
CA ALA A 355 -19.35 10.20 3.49
C ALA A 355 -20.41 9.15 3.15
N ALA A 356 -21.47 9.59 2.47
CA ALA A 356 -22.54 8.75 1.95
C ALA A 356 -22.72 8.99 0.44
N LEU A 357 -23.08 7.93 -0.29
CA LEU A 357 -23.64 8.08 -1.63
C LEU A 357 -25.12 8.41 -1.47
N SER A 358 -25.49 9.67 -1.73
CA SER A 358 -26.87 10.12 -1.58
C SER A 358 -27.82 9.31 -2.45
N GLY A 359 -29.11 9.28 -2.09
CA GLY A 359 -30.12 8.57 -2.88
C GLY A 359 -30.16 9.08 -4.32
N GLU A 360 -30.15 10.39 -4.52
CA GLU A 360 -30.15 11.02 -5.84
C GLU A 360 -28.94 10.62 -6.69
N MET A 361 -27.74 10.64 -6.10
CA MET A 361 -26.51 10.26 -6.79
C MET A 361 -26.46 8.76 -7.10
N PHE A 362 -26.99 7.92 -6.21
CA PHE A 362 -27.10 6.49 -6.45
C PHE A 362 -28.07 6.19 -7.60
N GLU A 363 -29.21 6.88 -7.65
CA GLU A 363 -30.17 6.76 -8.77
C GLU A 363 -29.55 7.20 -10.10
N LEU A 364 -28.86 8.34 -10.13
CA LEU A 364 -28.15 8.83 -11.30
C LEU A 364 -27.10 7.82 -11.78
N LEU A 365 -26.31 7.29 -10.85
CA LEU A 365 -25.31 6.26 -11.14
C LEU A 365 -25.95 5.01 -11.75
N LEU A 366 -27.07 4.53 -11.17
CA LEU A 366 -27.80 3.38 -11.70
C LEU A 366 -28.31 3.62 -13.12
N ASP A 367 -28.84 4.81 -13.41
CA ASP A 367 -29.33 5.15 -14.75
C ASP A 367 -28.17 5.14 -15.76
N HIS A 368 -27.03 5.78 -15.44
CA HIS A 368 -25.85 5.78 -16.30
C HIS A 368 -25.25 4.37 -16.49
N MET A 369 -25.16 3.57 -15.43
CA MET A 369 -24.71 2.17 -15.54
C MET A 369 -25.64 1.34 -16.43
N THR A 370 -26.96 1.58 -16.34
CA THR A 370 -27.95 0.89 -17.18
C THR A 370 -27.74 1.26 -18.65
N LEU A 371 -27.64 2.55 -18.95
CA LEU A 371 -27.45 3.02 -20.32
C LEU A 371 -26.10 2.64 -20.92
N ALA A 372 -25.06 2.51 -20.09
CA ALA A 372 -23.76 2.02 -20.50
C ALA A 372 -23.80 0.58 -21.03
N GLU A 373 -24.78 -0.22 -20.61
CA GLU A 373 -24.99 -1.60 -21.04
C GLU A 373 -26.00 -1.73 -22.19
N THR A 374 -26.96 -0.80 -22.32
CA THR A 374 -28.07 -0.92 -23.28
C THR A 374 -27.92 -0.07 -24.55
N ARG A 375 -27.10 0.99 -24.52
CA ARG A 375 -26.92 1.94 -25.65
C ARG A 375 -25.45 2.01 -26.07
N ASP A 376 -25.11 2.90 -27.02
CA ASP A 376 -23.72 3.27 -27.28
C ASP A 376 -23.15 4.00 -26.04
N GLY A 377 -22.62 3.20 -25.12
CA GLY A 377 -22.54 3.51 -23.69
C GLY A 377 -21.28 4.25 -23.25
N GLY A 378 -20.44 4.72 -24.16
CA GLY A 378 -19.14 5.30 -23.83
C GLY A 378 -19.22 6.49 -22.88
N GLU A 379 -20.09 7.46 -23.17
CA GLU A 379 -20.30 8.64 -22.32
C GLU A 379 -20.93 8.27 -20.97
N HIS A 380 -21.97 7.42 -20.99
CA HIS A 380 -22.62 6.98 -19.76
C HIS A 380 -21.67 6.21 -18.83
N ARG A 381 -20.79 5.38 -19.39
CA ARG A 381 -19.73 4.69 -18.63
C ARG A 381 -18.78 5.68 -17.97
N ARG A 382 -18.28 6.68 -18.72
CA ARG A 382 -17.40 7.73 -18.17
C ARG A 382 -18.05 8.51 -17.02
N ILE A 383 -19.35 8.82 -17.13
CA ILE A 383 -20.08 9.51 -16.06
C ILE A 383 -20.21 8.61 -14.83
N ALA A 384 -20.60 7.34 -15.01
CA ALA A 384 -20.69 6.38 -13.91
C ALA A 384 -19.35 6.19 -13.18
N GLU A 385 -18.26 6.03 -13.94
CA GLU A 385 -16.89 5.93 -13.40
C GLU A 385 -16.52 7.18 -12.60
N ARG A 386 -16.82 8.39 -13.10
CA ARG A 386 -16.54 9.65 -12.40
C ARG A 386 -17.34 9.81 -11.11
N ILE A 387 -18.60 9.38 -11.08
CA ILE A 387 -19.42 9.36 -9.85
C ILE A 387 -18.74 8.46 -8.81
N ILE A 388 -18.34 7.24 -9.21
CA ILE A 388 -17.68 6.28 -8.32
C ILE A 388 -16.35 6.83 -7.83
N SER A 389 -15.49 7.34 -8.72
CA SER A 389 -14.18 7.92 -8.37
C SER A 389 -14.32 9.09 -7.39
N THR A 390 -15.26 10.00 -7.64
CA THR A 390 -15.53 11.13 -6.74
C THR A 390 -15.98 10.64 -5.37
N TRP A 391 -16.90 9.68 -5.33
CA TRP A 391 -17.39 9.13 -4.06
C TRP A 391 -16.30 8.37 -3.29
N ILE A 392 -15.44 7.59 -3.95
CA ILE A 392 -14.26 6.99 -3.32
C ILE A 392 -13.36 8.09 -2.73
N GLY A 393 -13.07 9.14 -3.51
CA GLY A 393 -12.28 10.27 -3.05
C GLY A 393 -12.85 10.92 -1.79
N ASP A 394 -14.13 11.26 -1.80
CA ASP A 394 -14.83 11.86 -0.66
C ASP A 394 -14.87 10.91 0.54
N MET A 395 -15.12 9.62 0.31
CA MET A 395 -15.12 8.59 1.35
C MET A 395 -13.75 8.45 2.02
N MET A 396 -12.68 8.33 1.24
CA MET A 396 -11.32 8.19 1.79
C MET A 396 -10.90 9.45 2.57
N GLN A 397 -11.32 10.62 2.10
CA GLN A 397 -11.06 11.91 2.74
C GLN A 397 -11.99 12.22 3.92
N SER A 398 -13.12 11.52 4.07
CA SER A 398 -14.06 11.78 5.16
C SER A 398 -13.56 11.27 6.51
N GLY A 399 -14.18 11.78 7.58
CA GLY A 399 -14.08 11.15 8.89
C GLY A 399 -14.74 9.77 8.90
N PHE A 400 -14.62 9.07 10.01
CA PHE A 400 -15.28 7.79 10.19
C PHE A 400 -15.53 7.49 11.65
N ARG A 401 -16.53 6.64 11.90
CA ARG A 401 -16.74 5.96 13.20
C ARG A 401 -16.21 4.54 13.11
N TRP A 402 -15.66 4.03 14.21
CA TRP A 402 -15.29 2.63 14.32
C TRP A 402 -15.93 1.98 15.53
N TYR A 403 -16.11 0.66 15.46
CA TYR A 403 -16.62 -0.19 16.52
C TYR A 403 -15.80 -1.47 16.63
N LEU A 404 -15.52 -1.89 17.86
CA LEU A 404 -14.74 -3.10 18.15
C LEU A 404 -15.07 -3.58 19.56
N ASN A 405 -15.50 -4.84 19.71
CA ASN A 405 -15.72 -5.49 21.01
C ASN A 405 -16.60 -4.66 21.98
N GLY A 406 -17.66 -4.02 21.47
CA GLY A 406 -18.58 -3.18 22.25
C GLY A 406 -18.07 -1.75 22.50
N GLU A 407 -16.84 -1.43 22.11
CA GLU A 407 -16.29 -0.08 22.16
C GLU A 407 -16.47 0.66 20.83
N SER A 408 -16.40 1.99 20.88
CA SER A 408 -16.47 2.84 19.68
C SER A 408 -15.60 4.08 19.78
N GLY A 409 -15.27 4.64 18.62
CA GLY A 409 -14.57 5.91 18.50
C GLY A 409 -14.69 6.46 17.08
N GLY A 410 -13.78 7.36 16.71
CA GLY A 410 -13.73 7.89 15.35
C GLY A 410 -12.34 8.33 14.92
N GLY A 411 -12.22 8.68 13.64
CA GLY A 411 -11.03 9.24 13.04
C GLY A 411 -11.39 10.30 12.00
N ASN A 412 -10.43 11.14 11.65
CA ASN A 412 -10.68 12.33 10.81
C ASN A 412 -10.57 12.06 9.31
N ARG A 413 -9.85 11.00 8.92
CA ARG A 413 -9.58 10.62 7.53
C ARG A 413 -9.60 9.11 7.42
N LEU A 414 -10.47 8.53 6.59
CA LEU A 414 -10.59 7.09 6.43
C LEU A 414 -9.28 6.43 5.95
N TYR A 415 -8.47 7.10 5.12
CA TYR A 415 -7.15 6.59 4.74
C TYR A 415 -6.15 6.51 5.90
N GLY A 416 -6.51 6.99 7.11
CA GLY A 416 -5.75 6.84 8.34
C GLY A 416 -6.08 5.59 9.17
N VAL A 417 -6.98 4.72 8.70
CA VAL A 417 -7.39 3.50 9.43
C VAL A 417 -6.21 2.59 9.75
N SER A 418 -5.26 2.37 8.83
CA SER A 418 -4.11 1.50 9.09
C SER A 418 -3.24 1.99 10.25
N ASP A 419 -3.10 3.30 10.41
CA ASP A 419 -2.37 3.92 11.52
C ASP A 419 -3.10 3.69 12.85
N LEU A 420 -4.41 3.94 12.89
CA LEU A 420 -5.26 3.67 14.04
C LEU A 420 -5.25 2.19 14.46
N ILE A 421 -5.25 1.28 13.48
CA ILE A 421 -5.13 -0.16 13.74
C ILE A 421 -3.78 -0.46 14.40
N ASN A 422 -2.67 0.04 13.86
CA ASN A 422 -1.33 -0.21 14.37
C ASN A 422 -1.09 0.38 15.77
N THR A 423 -1.72 1.52 16.06
CA THR A 423 -1.47 2.28 17.29
C THR A 423 -2.40 1.88 18.42
N GLU A 424 -3.64 1.49 18.09
CA GLU A 424 -4.71 1.29 19.07
C GLU A 424 -5.50 0.00 18.87
N LEU A 425 -6.17 -0.18 17.72
CA LEU A 425 -7.21 -1.22 17.61
C LEU A 425 -6.64 -2.65 17.62
N SER A 426 -5.47 -2.88 17.01
CA SER A 426 -4.80 -4.19 17.02
C SER A 426 -4.50 -4.65 18.45
N LYS A 427 -4.15 -3.72 19.35
CA LYS A 427 -3.81 -4.03 20.75
C LYS A 427 -5.03 -4.49 21.55
N ARG A 428 -6.23 -4.09 21.14
CA ARG A 428 -7.49 -4.51 21.77
C ARG A 428 -7.88 -5.93 21.37
N ILE A 429 -7.57 -6.31 20.13
CA ILE A 429 -7.76 -7.68 19.63
C ILE A 429 -6.70 -8.62 20.23
N PHE A 430 -5.45 -8.16 20.28
CA PHE A 430 -4.31 -8.94 20.76
C PHE A 430 -3.67 -8.30 21.99
N PRO A 431 -4.32 -8.29 23.17
CA PRO A 431 -3.77 -7.64 24.37
C PRO A 431 -2.48 -8.28 24.88
N PHE A 432 -2.20 -9.54 24.54
CA PHE A 432 -0.92 -10.21 24.82
C PHE A 432 -0.06 -10.39 23.56
N GLY A 433 -0.42 -9.71 22.47
CA GLY A 433 0.31 -9.75 21.21
C GLY A 433 1.56 -8.86 21.20
N PRO A 434 2.51 -9.10 20.27
CA PRO A 434 3.77 -8.36 20.20
C PRO A 434 3.63 -6.85 19.92
N GLU A 435 2.49 -6.39 19.38
CA GLU A 435 2.23 -4.97 19.12
C GLU A 435 2.21 -4.12 20.39
N ASN A 436 1.99 -4.76 21.54
CA ASN A 436 2.03 -4.10 22.85
C ASN A 436 3.45 -3.79 23.31
N ILE A 437 4.48 -4.21 22.56
CA ILE A 437 5.88 -3.89 22.81
C ILE A 437 6.27 -2.75 21.84
N PRO A 438 6.38 -1.47 22.31
CA PRO A 438 6.53 -0.33 21.42
C PRO A 438 7.71 -0.44 20.45
N GLY A 439 8.84 -0.96 20.92
CA GLY A 439 10.05 -1.15 20.11
C GLY A 439 9.87 -2.14 18.94
N ILE A 440 8.94 -3.08 19.02
CA ILE A 440 8.66 -4.07 17.94
C ILE A 440 7.86 -3.43 16.79
N ARG A 441 7.07 -2.38 17.05
CA ARG A 441 6.31 -1.66 16.02
C ARG A 441 7.19 -0.75 15.14
N GLY A 442 8.39 -0.41 15.62
CA GLY A 442 9.30 0.52 14.95
C GLY A 442 9.89 0.03 13.63
N ASN A 443 9.65 -1.23 13.23
CA ASN A 443 10.02 -1.71 11.90
C ASN A 443 9.07 -2.78 11.38
N ARG A 444 8.25 -2.42 10.38
CA ARG A 444 7.27 -3.33 9.77
C ARG A 444 7.87 -4.56 9.09
N ASN A 445 9.18 -4.57 8.79
CA ASN A 445 9.82 -5.75 8.20
C ASN A 445 9.91 -6.93 9.17
N LEU A 446 9.77 -6.70 10.48
CA LEU A 446 9.66 -7.78 11.47
C LEU A 446 8.35 -8.57 11.32
N TRP A 447 7.31 -7.91 10.79
CA TRP A 447 5.94 -8.39 10.70
C TRP A 447 5.60 -9.06 9.36
N LYS A 448 6.59 -9.08 8.45
CA LYS A 448 6.47 -9.77 7.15
C LYS A 448 6.71 -11.26 7.36
N THR A 449 5.80 -12.07 6.87
CA THR A 449 5.97 -13.52 6.80
C THR A 449 7.16 -13.87 5.90
N GLY A 450 7.99 -14.82 6.32
CA GLY A 450 9.18 -15.22 5.59
C GLY A 450 9.66 -16.60 5.99
N LYS A 451 10.58 -17.17 5.19
CA LYS A 451 10.99 -18.57 5.35
C LYS A 451 12.03 -18.72 6.47
N GLU A 452 11.68 -19.51 7.48
CA GLU A 452 12.50 -20.19 8.51
C GLU A 452 13.39 -19.35 9.45
N TYR A 453 13.76 -18.12 9.09
CA TYR A 453 14.63 -17.19 9.83
C TYR A 453 15.69 -17.89 10.70
N PRO A 454 16.65 -18.63 10.11
CA PRO A 454 17.58 -19.49 10.86
C PRO A 454 18.45 -18.70 11.84
N THR A 455 18.83 -17.46 11.50
CA THR A 455 19.59 -16.59 12.40
C THR A 455 18.79 -16.22 13.65
N VAL A 456 17.47 -16.06 13.54
CA VAL A 456 16.61 -15.78 14.72
C VAL A 456 16.64 -16.96 15.69
N PHE A 457 16.56 -18.20 15.18
CA PHE A 457 16.73 -19.39 16.03
C PHE A 457 18.10 -19.42 16.72
N LYS A 458 19.19 -19.13 15.98
CA LYS A 458 20.54 -19.05 16.56
C LYS A 458 20.67 -18.00 17.67
N ILE A 459 19.92 -16.90 17.58
CA ILE A 459 19.93 -15.83 18.58
C ILE A 459 19.08 -16.22 19.79
N PHE A 460 17.82 -16.62 19.58
CA PHE A 460 16.85 -16.80 20.67
C PHE A 460 16.88 -18.19 21.32
N PHE A 461 17.33 -19.22 20.61
CA PHE A 461 17.40 -20.59 21.14
C PHE A 461 18.82 -20.97 21.61
N LEU A 462 19.85 -20.64 20.84
CA LEU A 462 21.22 -21.12 21.10
C LEU A 462 22.09 -20.20 21.97
N SER A 463 21.69 -18.95 22.22
CA SER A 463 22.48 -18.06 23.10
C SER A 463 22.42 -18.58 24.54
N ARG A 464 23.59 -18.66 25.18
CA ARG A 464 23.77 -19.20 26.52
C ARG A 464 23.67 -18.11 27.58
N THR A 465 24.19 -16.92 27.27
CA THR A 465 24.21 -15.78 28.18
C THR A 465 23.55 -14.54 27.59
N LEU A 466 23.16 -13.61 28.45
CA LEU A 466 22.64 -12.31 28.06
C LEU A 466 23.65 -11.52 27.21
N ASP A 467 24.94 -11.55 27.57
CA ASP A 467 25.98 -10.88 26.79
C ASP A 467 26.16 -11.46 25.38
N GLU A 468 26.05 -12.79 25.23
CA GLU A 468 26.07 -13.43 23.91
C GLU A 468 24.85 -12.99 23.07
N PHE A 469 23.66 -12.97 23.68
CA PHE A 469 22.44 -12.50 23.02
C PHE A 469 22.59 -11.04 22.56
N ARG A 470 23.13 -10.16 23.42
CA ARG A 470 23.38 -8.74 23.11
C ARG A 470 24.36 -8.60 21.94
N GLY A 471 25.46 -9.33 21.96
CA GLY A 471 26.44 -9.32 20.86
C GLY A 471 25.81 -9.61 19.49
N LYS A 472 24.83 -10.52 19.44
CA LYS A 472 24.16 -10.93 18.19
C LYS A 472 22.94 -10.09 17.82
N SER A 473 22.35 -9.34 18.76
CA SER A 473 21.09 -8.60 18.57
C SER A 473 21.26 -7.09 18.43
N THR A 474 22.48 -6.55 18.31
CA THR A 474 22.71 -5.08 18.28
C THR A 474 22.47 -4.40 16.93
N LYS A 475 22.40 -5.14 15.82
CA LYS A 475 22.40 -4.57 14.45
C LYS A 475 21.14 -4.94 13.65
N GLY A 476 20.79 -4.05 12.71
CA GLY A 476 19.72 -4.28 11.74
C GLY A 476 18.37 -4.57 12.39
N LEU A 477 17.63 -5.54 11.83
CA LEU A 477 16.32 -5.95 12.34
C LEU A 477 16.40 -6.63 13.72
N PHE A 478 17.52 -7.27 14.05
CA PHE A 478 17.69 -7.97 15.33
C PHE A 478 17.71 -7.03 16.54
N ARG A 479 18.12 -5.76 16.34
CA ARG A 479 17.99 -4.71 17.36
C ARG A 479 16.55 -4.45 17.76
N PHE A 480 15.61 -4.62 16.84
CA PHE A 480 14.21 -4.47 17.20
C PHE A 480 13.68 -5.73 17.91
N LEU A 481 14.12 -6.93 17.52
CA LEU A 481 13.73 -8.16 18.22
C LEU A 481 14.22 -8.21 19.68
N SER A 482 15.31 -7.52 20.03
CA SER A 482 15.77 -7.49 21.43
C SER A 482 14.74 -6.84 22.37
N TYR A 483 13.84 -5.99 21.86
CA TYR A 483 12.73 -5.44 22.65
C TYR A 483 11.77 -6.53 23.16
N LEU A 484 11.78 -7.75 22.62
CA LEU A 484 11.03 -8.87 23.19
C LEU A 484 11.49 -9.24 24.61
N LEU A 485 12.74 -8.90 24.97
CA LEU A 485 13.34 -9.19 26.27
C LEU A 485 13.61 -7.93 27.09
N LEU A 486 13.05 -6.78 26.71
CA LEU A 486 13.20 -5.50 27.41
C LEU A 486 11.83 -5.02 27.91
N ASP A 487 11.78 -4.53 29.15
CA ASP A 487 10.59 -3.85 29.66
C ASP A 487 10.42 -2.45 29.02
N THR A 488 9.35 -1.76 29.39
CA THR A 488 9.05 -0.40 28.92
C THR A 488 10.09 0.65 29.32
N ASN A 489 10.93 0.36 30.31
CA ASN A 489 12.03 1.22 30.77
C ASN A 489 13.38 0.81 30.13
N GLY A 490 13.39 -0.16 29.21
CA GLY A 490 14.61 -0.67 28.58
C GLY A 490 15.47 -1.56 29.47
N LYS A 491 14.91 -2.14 30.54
CA LYS A 491 15.60 -3.11 31.40
C LYS A 491 15.32 -4.55 30.93
N TRP A 492 16.32 -5.41 31.03
CA TRP A 492 16.17 -6.82 30.66
C TRP A 492 15.23 -7.58 31.60
N ILE A 493 14.26 -8.25 31.01
CA ILE A 493 13.28 -9.11 31.72
C ILE A 493 13.83 -10.52 32.01
N VAL A 494 15.10 -10.75 31.65
CA VAL A 494 15.84 -11.99 31.87
C VAL A 494 17.11 -11.76 32.69
N ASP A 495 17.61 -12.81 33.34
CA ASP A 495 18.91 -12.83 34.03
C ASP A 495 20.09 -13.09 33.06
N GLU A 496 21.30 -13.25 33.61
CA GLU A 496 22.52 -13.50 32.83
C GLU A 496 22.50 -14.82 32.05
N ASP A 497 21.72 -15.80 32.51
CA ASP A 497 21.53 -17.11 31.89
C ASP A 497 20.26 -17.15 31.01
N LEU A 498 19.68 -15.99 30.72
CA LEU A 498 18.46 -15.80 29.94
C LEU A 498 17.21 -16.47 30.55
N ASN A 499 17.16 -16.66 31.87
CA ASN A 499 15.94 -17.08 32.56
C ASN A 499 15.03 -15.88 32.84
N LEU A 500 13.71 -16.06 32.70
CA LEU A 500 12.73 -15.00 32.92
C LEU A 500 12.67 -14.57 34.40
N LYS A 501 12.67 -13.26 34.64
CA LYS A 501 12.51 -12.68 35.98
C LYS A 501 11.05 -12.70 36.43
N THR A 502 10.83 -12.93 37.73
CA THR A 502 9.50 -13.14 38.32
C THR A 502 8.62 -11.88 38.37
N ASN A 503 9.19 -10.69 38.62
CA ASN A 503 8.43 -9.45 38.85
C ASN A 503 8.35 -8.53 37.61
N THR A 504 7.93 -9.07 36.47
CA THR A 504 7.74 -8.27 35.25
C THR A 504 6.46 -8.67 34.55
N ASP A 505 5.60 -7.69 34.26
CA ASP A 505 4.46 -7.85 33.36
C ASP A 505 4.90 -7.52 31.94
N HIS A 506 4.81 -8.49 31.04
CA HIS A 506 5.34 -8.35 29.68
C HIS A 506 4.70 -9.38 28.72
N PRO A 507 4.16 -8.97 27.56
CA PRO A 507 3.46 -9.88 26.63
C PRO A 507 4.27 -11.14 26.25
N PHE A 508 5.57 -10.97 25.99
CA PHE A 508 6.48 -12.08 25.70
C PHE A 508 6.54 -13.10 26.83
N LYS A 509 6.65 -12.63 28.07
CA LYS A 509 6.75 -13.49 29.25
C LYS A 509 5.45 -14.25 29.46
N THR A 510 4.30 -13.57 29.35
CA THR A 510 2.97 -14.19 29.43
C THR A 510 2.82 -15.35 28.43
N MET A 511 3.24 -15.16 27.17
CA MET A 511 3.21 -16.23 26.17
C MET A 511 4.11 -17.41 26.54
N VAL A 512 5.30 -17.16 27.07
CA VAL A 512 6.21 -18.23 27.52
C VAL A 512 5.64 -18.98 28.71
N GLU A 513 5.20 -18.29 29.75
CA GLU A 513 4.67 -18.88 30.99
C GLU A 513 3.42 -19.72 30.72
N VAL A 514 2.43 -19.18 30.00
CA VAL A 514 1.21 -19.94 29.66
C VAL A 514 1.55 -21.19 28.83
N THR A 515 2.54 -21.11 27.94
CA THR A 515 2.97 -22.27 27.16
C THR A 515 3.67 -23.31 28.03
N VAL A 516 4.57 -22.89 28.92
CA VAL A 516 5.27 -23.78 29.86
C VAL A 516 4.29 -24.45 30.81
N ASP A 517 3.34 -23.71 31.38
CA ASP A 517 2.31 -24.25 32.27
C ASP A 517 1.43 -25.29 31.56
N LYS A 518 1.09 -25.04 30.30
CA LYS A 518 0.29 -25.96 29.49
C LYS A 518 1.01 -27.25 29.14
N LEU A 519 2.34 -27.21 29.00
CA LEU A 519 3.13 -28.33 28.49
C LEU A 519 3.90 -29.11 29.56
N SER A 520 4.29 -28.47 30.66
CA SER A 520 5.13 -29.04 31.73
C SER A 520 4.55 -30.30 32.40
N LYS A 521 3.26 -30.58 32.23
CA LYS A 521 2.55 -31.72 32.84
C LYS A 521 2.12 -32.81 31.84
N LYS A 522 2.53 -32.73 30.57
CA LYS A 522 2.06 -33.64 29.51
C LYS A 522 3.20 -34.51 28.97
N GLU A 523 2.96 -35.83 28.88
CA GLU A 523 3.82 -36.76 28.12
C GLU A 523 3.30 -36.91 26.68
N ASN A 524 4.19 -37.13 25.70
CA ASN A 524 3.84 -37.33 24.27
C ASN A 524 3.02 -36.17 23.66
N VAL A 525 3.48 -34.94 23.88
CA VAL A 525 2.84 -33.71 23.40
C VAL A 525 2.97 -33.55 21.89
N ASP A 526 1.84 -33.32 21.21
CA ASP A 526 1.83 -32.76 19.86
C ASP A 526 2.03 -31.23 19.92
N LEU A 527 3.28 -30.79 19.84
CA LEU A 527 3.63 -29.37 19.93
C LEU A 527 2.93 -28.51 18.86
N VAL A 528 2.70 -29.04 17.66
CA VAL A 528 2.07 -28.27 16.57
C VAL A 528 0.63 -27.94 16.95
N LYS A 529 -0.11 -28.95 17.42
CA LYS A 529 -1.48 -28.78 17.89
C LYS A 529 -1.54 -27.91 19.15
N GLU A 530 -0.65 -28.15 20.11
CA GLU A 530 -0.73 -27.55 21.45
C GLU A 530 -0.34 -26.07 21.47
N LEU A 531 0.53 -25.61 20.55
CA LEU A 531 0.92 -24.22 20.40
C LEU A 531 0.01 -23.42 19.44
N ARG A 532 -0.98 -24.06 18.80
CA ARG A 532 -1.91 -23.36 17.88
C ARG A 532 -2.64 -22.19 18.54
N PHE A 533 -2.92 -22.24 19.84
CA PHE A 533 -3.58 -21.14 20.53
C PHE A 533 -2.79 -19.82 20.49
N LEU A 534 -1.46 -19.85 20.30
CA LEU A 534 -0.65 -18.64 20.18
C LEU A 534 -0.90 -17.90 18.87
N SER A 535 -1.46 -18.54 17.84
CA SER A 535 -1.81 -17.86 16.58
C SER A 535 -3.13 -17.11 16.64
N GLU A 536 -3.92 -17.29 17.70
CA GLU A 536 -5.25 -16.70 17.88
C GLU A 536 -5.20 -15.52 18.87
N PRO A 537 -6.20 -14.61 18.88
CA PRO A 537 -6.44 -13.70 19.99
C PRO A 537 -6.46 -14.46 21.33
N PRO A 538 -5.85 -13.94 22.41
CA PRO A 538 -5.26 -12.60 22.56
C PRO A 538 -3.78 -12.43 22.12
N TYR A 539 -3.17 -13.40 21.44
CA TYR A 539 -1.73 -13.42 21.13
C TYR A 539 -1.42 -13.09 19.67
N GLY A 540 -2.03 -13.81 18.73
CA GLY A 540 -1.95 -13.54 17.29
C GLY A 540 -0.57 -13.70 16.66
N LEU A 541 0.23 -14.70 17.05
CA LEU A 541 1.51 -15.00 16.40
C LEU A 541 1.32 -15.59 14.99
N LYS A 542 2.34 -15.42 14.14
CA LYS A 542 2.37 -15.92 12.74
C LYS A 542 3.80 -16.22 12.30
N GLY A 543 4.01 -16.70 11.08
CA GLY A 543 5.33 -16.97 10.51
C GLY A 543 6.17 -15.75 10.12
N ASP A 544 6.05 -14.68 10.88
CA ASP A 544 6.94 -13.52 10.77
C ASP A 544 8.18 -13.68 11.68
N MET A 545 9.08 -12.70 11.62
CA MET A 545 10.33 -12.76 12.37
C MET A 545 10.10 -12.82 13.89
N ILE A 546 9.00 -12.22 14.36
CA ILE A 546 8.63 -12.12 15.77
C ILE A 546 8.12 -13.47 16.27
N GLY A 547 7.20 -14.11 15.54
CA GLY A 547 6.70 -15.44 15.87
C GLY A 547 7.84 -16.47 15.90
N HIS A 548 8.76 -16.41 14.94
CA HIS A 548 9.96 -17.24 14.98
C HIS A 548 10.82 -17.01 16.22
N ALA A 549 11.02 -15.77 16.67
CA ALA A 549 11.80 -15.44 17.86
C ALA A 549 11.14 -15.98 19.13
N ILE A 550 9.84 -15.75 19.28
CA ILE A 550 9.06 -16.18 20.46
C ILE A 550 9.03 -17.70 20.55
N VAL A 551 8.70 -18.42 19.46
CA VAL A 551 8.68 -19.89 19.46
C VAL A 551 10.07 -20.45 19.75
N SER A 552 11.12 -19.83 19.22
CA SER A 552 12.50 -20.25 19.50
C SER A 552 12.85 -20.12 20.98
N PHE A 553 12.41 -19.05 21.65
CA PHE A 553 12.62 -18.91 23.09
C PHE A 553 11.75 -19.84 23.93
N ILE A 554 10.48 -20.05 23.55
CA ILE A 554 9.61 -21.05 24.20
C ILE A 554 10.26 -22.44 24.17
N LEU A 555 10.73 -22.88 23.00
CA LEU A 555 11.40 -24.18 22.87
C LEU A 555 12.70 -24.24 23.67
N ARG A 556 13.41 -23.11 23.84
CA ARG A 556 14.58 -23.02 24.72
C ARG A 556 14.19 -23.29 26.16
N THR A 557 13.13 -22.66 26.67
CA THR A 557 12.67 -22.85 28.05
C THR A 557 12.20 -24.28 28.31
N LEU A 558 11.65 -24.94 27.30
CA LEU A 558 11.19 -26.34 27.38
C LEU A 558 12.31 -27.37 27.16
N LYS A 559 13.51 -26.93 26.77
CA LYS A 559 14.64 -27.82 26.49
C LYS A 559 15.00 -28.64 27.73
N GLY A 560 15.19 -29.95 27.54
CA GLY A 560 15.49 -30.88 28.63
C GLY A 560 14.27 -31.37 29.42
N TYR A 561 13.11 -30.71 29.27
CA TYR A 561 11.86 -31.09 29.95
C TYR A 561 10.85 -31.79 29.03
N LEU A 562 10.96 -31.60 27.71
CA LEU A 562 10.09 -32.26 26.73
C LEU A 562 10.52 -33.71 26.48
N LEU A 563 9.59 -34.64 26.76
CA LEU A 563 9.72 -36.06 26.47
C LEU A 563 8.74 -36.47 25.35
N ILE A 564 9.25 -37.01 24.25
CA ILE A 564 8.46 -37.62 23.17
C ILE A 564 8.89 -39.08 23.04
N ASN A 565 7.92 -39.99 23.18
CA ASN A 565 8.13 -41.44 23.18
C ASN A 565 9.22 -41.87 24.20
N GLY A 566 9.20 -41.25 25.39
CA GLY A 566 10.15 -41.53 26.47
C GLY A 566 11.57 -41.01 26.25
N LYS A 567 11.83 -40.22 25.19
CA LYS A 567 13.14 -39.62 24.92
C LYS A 567 13.09 -38.10 25.04
N VAL A 568 14.14 -37.52 25.63
CA VAL A 568 14.34 -36.07 25.64
C VAL A 568 14.54 -35.60 24.21
N VAL A 569 13.77 -34.59 23.80
CA VAL A 569 13.84 -34.03 22.45
C VAL A 569 15.17 -33.31 22.24
N SER A 570 15.86 -33.63 21.14
CA SER A 570 17.13 -33.00 20.78
C SER A 570 16.98 -31.59 20.19
N ASP A 571 18.05 -30.81 20.17
CA ASP A 571 18.05 -29.46 19.58
C ASP A 571 17.66 -29.45 18.09
N ASP A 572 18.11 -30.45 17.32
CA ASP A 572 17.77 -30.61 15.90
C ASP A 572 16.28 -30.92 15.71
N GLU A 573 15.69 -31.71 16.61
CA GLU A 573 14.25 -31.98 16.60
C GLU A 573 13.45 -30.75 16.99
N LEU A 574 13.88 -29.97 18.00
CA LEU A 574 13.24 -28.71 18.37
C LEU A 574 13.28 -27.70 17.23
N GLN A 575 14.37 -27.61 16.48
CA GLN A 575 14.45 -26.77 15.28
C GLN A 575 13.44 -27.19 14.20
N LYS A 576 13.27 -28.50 13.99
CA LYS A 576 12.25 -29.05 13.08
C LYS A 576 10.83 -28.77 13.57
N PHE A 577 10.58 -28.89 14.88
CA PHE A 577 9.29 -28.55 15.48
C PHE A 577 8.94 -27.08 15.31
N LYS A 578 9.89 -26.16 15.58
CA LYS A 578 9.70 -24.72 15.31
C LYS A 578 9.17 -24.48 13.90
N LYS A 579 9.80 -25.09 12.90
CA LYS A 579 9.36 -24.96 11.50
C LYS A 579 7.93 -25.47 11.31
N LYS A 580 7.62 -26.68 11.78
CA LYS A 580 6.28 -27.27 11.67
C LYS A 580 5.20 -26.44 12.37
N ILE A 581 5.49 -25.87 13.54
CA ILE A 581 4.58 -25.00 14.30
C ILE A 581 4.24 -23.76 13.46
N ILE A 582 5.28 -23.08 12.94
CA ILE A 582 5.09 -21.86 12.14
C ILE A 582 4.35 -22.17 10.83
N ASP A 583 4.74 -23.23 10.11
CA ASP A 583 4.09 -23.62 8.86
C ASP A 583 2.60 -23.94 9.08
N ALA A 584 2.24 -24.50 10.25
CA ALA A 584 0.86 -24.79 10.60
C ALA A 584 0.03 -23.53 10.86
N TRP A 585 0.63 -22.44 11.37
CA TRP A 585 -0.08 -21.17 11.58
C TRP A 585 -0.33 -20.41 10.28
N ASP A 586 0.59 -20.50 9.31
CA ASP A 586 0.46 -19.81 8.03
C ASP A 586 -0.43 -20.56 7.02
N SER A 587 -0.73 -21.85 7.28
CA SER A 587 -1.58 -22.70 6.44
C SER A 587 -3.06 -22.71 6.85
N SER A 588 -3.40 -22.03 7.96
CA SER A 588 -4.75 -21.92 8.53
C SER A 588 -5.28 -20.51 8.37
#